data_AF-A0A847GFL3-F1
#
_entry.id   AF-A0A847GFL3-F1
#
_cell.length_a   1.000
_cell.length_b   1.000
_cell.length_c   1.000
_cell.angle_alpha   90.00
_cell.angle_beta   90.00
_cell.angle_gamma   90.00
#
_symmetry.space_group_name_H-M   'P 1'
#
loop_
_entity.id
_entity.type
_entity.pdbx_description
1 polymer ?
#
loop_
_entity_poly.entity_id
_entity_poly.type
_entity_poly.pdbx_seq_one_letter_code
_entity_poly.pdbx_strand_id
1 'polypeptide(L)'
;MSRSTAAPILLLLLAAVLFGINLGTHGLWPADEPRYAQVAREMMWSGDYLAPRVNGEGYLEKPPLLFWSMALFSLPVGDVTPVTARIPSFLSALLTVFLTW
;
A
#
# COMPACT_ATOMS: atom_id res chain seq x y z
N MET A 1 -14.38 19.79 -29.38
CA MET A 1 -13.30 20.17 -28.44
C MET A 1 -12.37 18.98 -28.27
N SER A 2 -11.16 19.03 -28.85
CA SER A 2 -10.13 18.01 -28.61
C SER A 2 -9.70 18.13 -27.15
N ARG A 3 -9.96 17.10 -26.32
CA ARG A 3 -9.44 17.08 -24.95
C ARG A 3 -7.92 16.86 -25.05
N SER A 4 -7.13 17.82 -24.55
CA SER A 4 -5.68 17.68 -24.48
C SER A 4 -5.30 16.50 -23.58
N THR A 5 -4.58 15.52 -24.12
CA THR A 5 -4.07 14.37 -23.36
C THR A 5 -2.89 14.72 -22.45
N ALA A 6 -2.26 15.88 -22.64
CA ALA A 6 -1.12 16.30 -21.85
C ALA A 6 -1.50 16.66 -20.39
N ALA A 7 -2.69 17.21 -20.19
CA ALA A 7 -3.16 17.67 -18.89
C ALA A 7 -3.33 16.53 -17.84
N PRO A 8 -4.01 15.40 -18.14
CA PRO A 8 -4.09 14.29 -17.20
C PRO A 8 -2.72 13.66 -16.90
N ILE A 9 -1.81 13.60 -17.89
CA ILE A 9 -0.46 13.07 -17.69
C ILE A 9 0.31 13.95 -16.71
N LEU A 10 0.29 15.27 -16.92
CA LEU A 10 0.96 16.21 -16.02
C LEU A 10 0.39 16.13 -14.59
N LEU A 11 -0.93 15.98 -14.45
CA LEU A 11 -1.53 15.80 -13.13
C LEU A 11 -1.08 14.50 -12.48
N LEU A 12 -1.03 13.39 -13.21
CA LEU A 12 -0.57 12.11 -12.66
C LEU A 12 0.89 12.15 -12.24
N LEU A 13 1.75 12.82 -13.02
CA LEU A 13 3.16 13.02 -12.66
C LEU A 13 3.29 13.86 -11.39
N LEU A 14 2.53 14.96 -11.29
CA LEU A 14 2.51 15.79 -10.09
C LEU A 14 2.02 15.00 -8.87
N ALA A 15 0.93 14.24 -9.02
CA ALA A 15 0.39 13.38 -7.96
C ALA A 15 1.40 12.30 -7.53
N ALA A 16 2.12 11.69 -8.48
CA ALA A 16 3.15 10.69 -8.18
C ALA A 16 4.31 11.28 -7.37
N VAL A 17 4.73 12.51 -7.69
CA VAL A 17 5.74 13.20 -6.90
C VAL A 17 5.20 13.50 -5.50
N LEU A 18 4.01 14.10 -5.39
CA LEU A 18 3.45 14.52 -4.11
C LEU A 18 3.16 13.34 -3.16
N PHE A 19 2.58 12.25 -3.66
CA PHE A 19 2.28 11.07 -2.86
C PHE A 19 3.48 10.15 -2.66
N GLY A 20 4.50 10.24 -3.52
CA GLY A 20 5.71 9.42 -3.46
C GLY A 20 6.83 10.01 -2.61
N ILE A 21 6.79 11.32 -2.32
CA ILE A 21 7.75 11.97 -1.43
C ILE A 21 7.71 11.28 -0.05
N ASN A 22 8.90 11.01 0.48
CA ASN A 22 9.12 10.45 1.82
C ASN A 22 8.57 9.05 2.07
N LEU A 23 8.10 8.32 1.05
CA LEU A 23 7.45 7.00 1.17
C LEU A 23 8.23 5.97 1.99
N GLY A 24 9.56 6.04 2.01
CA GLY A 24 10.44 5.14 2.77
C GLY A 24 11.35 5.82 3.80
N THR A 25 11.21 7.12 3.99
CA THR A 25 12.20 7.92 4.76
C THR A 25 12.04 7.82 6.27
N HIS A 26 10.88 7.34 6.73
CA HIS A 26 10.60 7.11 8.14
C HIS A 26 9.98 5.74 8.36
N GLY A 27 10.13 5.24 9.59
CA GLY A 27 9.47 4.02 10.05
C GLY A 27 7.95 4.11 9.98
N LEU A 28 7.29 2.98 10.19
CA LEU A 28 5.84 2.88 10.15
C LEU A 28 5.22 3.61 11.36
N TRP A 29 4.29 4.52 11.09
CA TRP A 29 3.65 5.38 12.09
C TRP A 29 2.37 6.01 11.50
N PRO A 30 1.30 6.24 12.29
CA PRO A 30 1.08 5.86 13.69
C PRO A 30 0.56 4.42 13.78
N ALA A 31 0.01 3.99 14.93
CA ALA A 31 -0.31 2.60 15.30
C ALA A 31 -0.89 1.67 14.21
N ASP A 32 -1.64 2.20 13.25
CA ASP A 32 -2.22 1.43 12.14
C ASP A 32 -1.18 0.89 11.16
N GLU A 33 -0.22 1.72 10.73
CA GLU A 33 0.79 1.32 9.76
C GLU A 33 1.64 0.11 10.21
N PRO A 34 2.25 0.09 11.42
CA PRO A 34 3.04 -1.05 11.86
C PRO A 34 2.16 -2.29 12.10
N ARG A 35 0.92 -2.11 12.55
CA ARG A 35 -0.03 -3.22 12.73
C ARG A 35 -0.36 -3.89 11.40
N TYR A 36 -0.76 -3.13 10.39
CA TYR A 36 -1.13 -3.69 9.08
C TYR A 36 0.07 -4.31 8.37
N ALA A 37 1.24 -3.68 8.48
CA ALA A 37 2.48 -4.25 7.96
C ALA A 37 2.83 -5.56 8.66
N GLN A 38 2.65 -5.66 9.98
CA GLN A 38 2.89 -6.89 10.73
C GLN A 38 1.90 -7.99 10.33
N VAL A 39 0.62 -7.67 10.10
CA VAL A 39 -0.36 -8.63 9.57
C VAL A 39 0.08 -9.17 8.21
N ALA A 40 0.47 -8.28 7.29
CA ALA A 40 0.94 -8.67 5.97
C ALA A 40 2.22 -9.54 6.05
N ARG A 41 3.13 -9.21 6.97
CA ARG A 41 4.35 -9.99 7.22
C ARG A 41 4.04 -11.37 7.77
N GLU A 42 3.12 -11.50 8.72
CA GLU A 42 2.69 -12.79 9.26
C GLU A 42 1.99 -13.64 8.20
N MET A 43 1.18 -13.05 7.31
CA MET A 43 0.62 -13.76 6.14
C MET A 43 1.73 -14.29 5.23
N MET A 44 2.75 -13.50 4.92
CA MET A 44 3.89 -13.92 4.09
C MET A 44 4.67 -15.08 4.73
N TRP A 45 4.91 -15.02 6.03
CA TRP A 45 5.73 -16.03 6.73
C TRP A 45 4.97 -17.32 7.03
N SER A 46 3.69 -17.22 7.40
CA SER A 46 2.86 -18.38 7.73
C SER A 46 2.26 -19.07 6.49
N GLY A 47 2.10 -18.33 5.39
CA GLY A 47 1.31 -18.77 4.22
C GLY A 47 -0.20 -18.78 4.46
N ASP A 48 -0.67 -18.41 5.65
CA ASP A 48 -2.10 -18.29 5.97
C ASP A 48 -2.61 -16.91 5.55
N TYR A 49 -3.11 -16.84 4.31
CA TYR A 49 -3.71 -15.63 3.76
C TYR A 49 -5.20 -15.49 4.06
N LEU A 50 -5.82 -16.49 4.70
CA LEU A 50 -7.27 -16.50 4.95
C LEU A 50 -7.60 -15.97 6.34
N ALA A 51 -6.81 -16.30 7.36
CA ALA A 51 -7.02 -15.86 8.74
C ALA A 51 -5.92 -14.88 9.17
N PRO A 52 -6.10 -13.56 8.96
CA PRO A 52 -5.16 -12.54 9.41
C PRO A 52 -4.81 -12.68 10.89
N ARG A 53 -3.54 -12.47 11.21
CA ARG A 53 -3.04 -12.43 12.59
C ARG A 53 -2.14 -11.23 12.80
N VAL A 54 -2.08 -10.74 14.03
CA VAL A 54 -1.11 -9.75 14.47
C VAL A 54 -0.50 -10.20 15.79
N ASN A 55 0.82 -10.32 15.82
CA ASN A 55 1.58 -10.87 16.93
C ASN A 55 1.05 -12.26 17.36
N GLY A 56 0.62 -13.07 16.41
CA GLY A 56 0.07 -14.41 16.65
C GLY A 56 -1.41 -14.46 17.07
N GLU A 57 -2.03 -13.31 17.38
CA GLU A 57 -3.45 -13.22 17.73
C GLU A 57 -4.33 -12.99 16.49
N GLY A 58 -5.54 -13.54 16.48
CA GLY A 58 -6.47 -13.40 15.34
C GLY A 58 -6.90 -11.94 15.11
N TYR A 59 -6.79 -11.46 13.88
CA TYR A 59 -7.10 -10.09 13.48
C TYR A 59 -8.23 -10.03 12.43
N LEU A 60 -9.41 -10.51 12.81
CA LEU A 60 -10.55 -10.71 11.91
C LEU A 60 -11.49 -9.49 11.78
N GLU A 61 -11.12 -8.35 12.36
CA GLU A 61 -11.92 -7.12 12.34
C GLU A 61 -11.89 -6.36 11.00
N LYS A 62 -10.93 -6.68 10.12
CA LYS A 62 -10.76 -6.04 8.80
C LYS A 62 -10.71 -7.10 7.68
N PRO A 63 -11.29 -6.82 6.52
CA PRO A 63 -11.12 -7.68 5.35
C PRO A 63 -9.65 -7.70 4.88
N PRO A 64 -9.17 -8.81 4.31
CA PRO A 64 -7.75 -9.06 4.12
C PRO A 64 -7.13 -8.36 2.89
N LEU A 65 -7.93 -7.71 2.04
CA LEU A 65 -7.48 -7.14 0.77
C LEU A 65 -6.26 -6.22 0.90
N LEU A 66 -6.25 -5.35 1.93
CA LEU A 66 -5.12 -4.47 2.18
C LEU A 66 -3.85 -5.27 2.52
N PHE A 67 -3.95 -6.27 3.40
CA PHE A 67 -2.81 -7.10 3.81
C PHE A 67 -2.27 -7.94 2.65
N TRP A 68 -3.16 -8.47 1.79
CA TRP A 68 -2.79 -9.15 0.56
C TRP A 68 -2.03 -8.23 -0.39
N SER A 69 -2.49 -7.00 -0.57
CA SER A 69 -1.81 -6.03 -1.43
C SER A 69 -0.43 -5.67 -0.90
N MET A 70 -0.29 -5.45 0.42
CA MET A 70 1.01 -5.22 1.06
C MET A 70 1.94 -6.43 0.84
N ALA A 71 1.46 -7.64 1.15
CA ALA A 71 2.23 -8.88 0.96
C ALA A 71 2.68 -9.06 -0.50
N LEU A 72 1.80 -8.80 -1.46
CA LEU A 72 2.09 -8.88 -2.90
C LEU A 72 3.23 -7.93 -3.30
N PHE A 73 3.19 -6.66 -2.89
CA PHE A 73 4.23 -5.68 -3.21
C PHE A 73 5.53 -5.90 -2.42
N SER A 74 5.46 -6.65 -1.32
CA SER A 74 6.63 -7.05 -0.53
C SER A 74 7.35 -8.28 -1.08
N LEU A 75 6.75 -9.06 -2.00
CA LEU A 75 7.36 -10.26 -2.58
C LEU A 75 8.78 -10.06 -3.14
N PRO A 76 9.10 -8.97 -3.89
CA PRO A 76 10.44 -8.77 -4.44
C PRO A 76 11.51 -8.54 -3.37
N VAL A 77 11.12 -8.04 -2.19
CA VAL A 77 12.02 -7.77 -1.07
C VAL A 77 12.09 -8.98 -0.11
N GLY A 78 11.05 -9.82 -0.10
CA GLY A 78 10.93 -10.94 0.82
C GLY A 78 10.49 -10.55 2.24
N ASP A 79 10.26 -9.27 2.50
CA ASP A 79 9.75 -8.76 3.77
C ASP A 79 8.97 -7.45 3.56
N VAL A 80 8.10 -7.13 4.52
CA VAL A 80 7.33 -5.89 4.57
C VAL A 80 8.20 -4.76 5.10
N THR A 81 8.38 -3.74 4.26
CA THR A 81 9.17 -2.53 4.53
C THR A 81 8.27 -1.29 4.50
N PRO A 82 8.72 -0.14 5.03
CA PRO A 82 7.93 1.09 4.96
C PRO A 82 7.47 1.47 3.56
N VAL A 83 8.32 1.25 2.54
CA VAL A 83 7.99 1.49 1.14
C VAL A 83 6.91 0.52 0.68
N THR A 84 7.15 -0.79 0.80
CA THR A 84 6.24 -1.81 0.26
C THR A 84 4.88 -1.82 0.93
N ALA A 85 4.82 -1.52 2.24
CA ALA A 85 3.57 -1.33 2.97
C ALA A 85 2.72 -0.16 2.45
N ARG A 86 3.36 0.89 1.90
CA ARG A 86 2.68 2.12 1.43
C ARG A 86 2.40 2.12 -0.08
N ILE A 87 3.01 1.24 -0.87
CA ILE A 87 2.74 1.11 -2.32
C ILE A 87 1.25 0.93 -2.63
N PRO A 88 0.47 0.09 -1.93
CA PRO A 88 -0.97 -0.03 -2.19
C PRO A 88 -1.71 1.30 -2.09
N SER A 89 -1.44 2.09 -1.04
CA SER A 89 -2.04 3.40 -0.82
C SER A 89 -1.60 4.41 -1.88
N PHE A 90 -0.30 4.40 -2.22
CA PHE A 90 0.25 5.25 -3.28
C PHE A 90 -0.42 5.01 -4.64
N LEU A 91 -0.54 3.75 -5.06
CA LEU A 91 -1.19 3.39 -6.33
C LEU A 91 -2.69 3.70 -6.32
N SER A 92 -3.37 3.46 -5.20
CA SER A 92 -4.80 3.77 -5.04
C SER A 92 -5.06 5.28 -5.15
N ALA A 93 -4.16 6.11 -4.61
CA ALA A 93 -4.25 7.56 -4.74
C ALA A 93 -4.09 8.02 -6.20
N LEU A 94 -3.10 7.49 -6.92
CA LEU A 94 -2.92 7.79 -8.35
C LEU A 94 -4.11 7.34 -9.20
N LEU A 95 -4.65 6.14 -8.92
CA LEU A 95 -5.81 5.63 -9.60
C LEU A 95 -7.04 6.53 -9.36
N THR A 96 -7.23 7.00 -8.13
CA THR A 96 -8.33 7.93 -7.80
C THR A 96 -8.22 9.24 -8.58
N VAL A 97 -7.02 9.80 -8.68
CA VAL A 97 -6.76 11.00 -9.49
C VAL A 97 -7.08 10.76 -10.96
N PHE A 98 -6.65 9.62 -11.50
CA PHE A 98 -6.93 9.25 -12.90
C PHE A 98 -8.42 9.11 -13.18
N LEU A 99 -9.18 8.48 -12.28
CA LEU A 99 -10.59 8.18 -12.48
C LEU A 99 -11.53 9.37 -12.27
N THR A 100 -11.09 10.40 -11.56
CA THR A 100 -11.91 11.58 -11.21
C THR A 100 -11.58 12.83 -12.04
N TRP A 101 -10.60 12.74 -12.94
CA TRP A 101 -10.16 13.81 -13.84
C TRP A 101 -11.12 14.07 -15.02
#